data_AF-A0A110AEN1-F1
#
_entry.id   AF-A0A110AEN1-F1
#
_cell.length_a   1.000
_cell.length_b   1.000
_cell.length_c   1.000
_cell.angle_alpha   90.00
_cell.angle_beta   90.00
_cell.angle_gamma   90.00
#
_symmetry.space_group_name_H-M   'P 1'
#
loop_
_entity.id
_entity.type
_entity.pdbx_description
1 polymer ?
#
loop_
_entity_poly.entity_id
_entity_poly.type
_entity_poly.pdbx_seq_one_letter_code
_entity_poly.pdbx_strand_id
1 'polypeptide(L)'
;LDGLAERCAQYKKDGADFGKWRAVLKITSTTPSQLAIQENANTLARYASICQQHGLVPIVEPEILPDGDHDLQRCQYVTEK
;
A
#
# COMPACT_ATOMS: atom_id res chain seq x y z
N LEU A 1 -4.75 -11.69 -2.44
CA LEU A 1 -3.48 -11.33 -3.14
C LEU A 1 -3.21 -12.37 -4.22
N ASP A 2 -4.27 -12.84 -4.86
CA ASP A 2 -4.25 -14.20 -5.39
C ASP A 2 -3.62 -14.20 -6.77
N GLY A 3 -2.80 -15.21 -7.05
CA GLY A 3 -2.02 -15.28 -8.28
C GLY A 3 -0.89 -14.25 -8.39
N LEU A 4 -0.57 -13.49 -7.33
CA LEU A 4 0.42 -12.41 -7.41
C LEU A 4 1.83 -12.95 -7.67
N ALA A 5 2.18 -14.09 -7.08
CA ALA A 5 3.47 -14.74 -7.31
C ALA A 5 3.66 -15.09 -8.80
N GLU A 6 2.69 -15.76 -9.40
CA GLU A 6 2.72 -16.14 -10.81
C GLU A 6 2.84 -14.92 -11.72
N ARG A 7 2.09 -13.86 -11.42
CA ARG A 7 2.18 -12.59 -12.15
C ARG A 7 3.54 -11.91 -11.98
N CYS A 8 4.07 -11.82 -10.76
CA CYS A 8 5.39 -11.21 -10.51
C CYS A 8 6.51 -11.97 -11.22
N ALA A 9 6.49 -13.30 -11.19
CA ALA A 9 7.45 -14.13 -11.90
C ALA A 9 7.36 -13.93 -13.43
N GLN A 10 6.14 -13.80 -13.96
CA GLN A 10 5.96 -13.51 -15.39
C GLN A 10 6.47 -12.11 -15.75
N TYR A 11 6.08 -11.08 -15.00
CA TYR A 11 6.54 -9.71 -15.26
C TYR A 11 8.05 -9.57 -15.17
N LYS A 12 8.72 -10.30 -14.26
CA LYS A 12 10.18 -10.31 -14.21
C LYS A 12 10.80 -10.91 -15.47
N LYS A 13 10.23 -12.00 -16.01
CA LYS A 13 10.66 -12.58 -17.30
C LYS A 13 10.43 -11.61 -18.45
N ASP A 14 9.37 -10.82 -18.38
CA ASP A 14 9.02 -9.81 -19.38
C ASP A 14 9.87 -8.53 -19.26
N GLY A 15 10.76 -8.44 -18.26
CA GLY A 15 11.72 -7.34 -18.09
C GLY A 15 11.32 -6.26 -17.08
N ALA A 16 10.27 -6.46 -16.29
CA ALA A 16 9.95 -5.54 -15.20
C ALA A 16 10.96 -5.68 -14.05
N ASP A 17 11.36 -4.55 -13.47
CA ASP A 17 12.27 -4.51 -12.31
C ASP A 17 11.61 -4.05 -11.02
N PHE A 18 10.43 -3.44 -11.11
CA PHE A 18 9.66 -2.98 -9.96
C PHE A 18 8.16 -3.14 -10.19
N GLY A 19 7.40 -3.16 -9.11
CA GLY A 19 5.95 -3.09 -9.12
C GLY A 19 5.46 -1.98 -8.20
N LYS A 20 4.19 -1.59 -8.34
CA LYS A 20 3.53 -0.66 -7.43
C LYS A 20 2.22 -1.24 -6.91
N TRP A 21 1.97 -1.11 -5.60
CA TRP A 21 0.67 -1.39 -5.01
C TRP A 21 0.21 -0.21 -4.16
N ARG A 22 -0.99 0.29 -4.47
CA ARG A 22 -1.63 1.42 -3.81
C ARG A 22 -2.69 0.93 -2.84
N ALA A 23 -2.55 1.34 -1.59
CA ALA A 23 -3.58 1.26 -0.56
C ALA A 23 -4.12 2.67 -0.30
N VAL A 24 -5.40 2.79 0.07
CA VAL A 24 -6.05 4.10 0.24
C VAL A 24 -6.67 4.19 1.63
N LEU A 25 -6.37 5.27 2.34
CA LEU A 25 -6.87 5.61 3.66
C LEU A 25 -7.55 6.99 3.59
N LYS A 26 -8.70 7.13 4.24
CA LYS A 26 -9.49 8.38 4.24
C LYS A 26 -9.47 9.02 5.62
N ILE A 27 -9.37 10.34 5.67
CA ILE A 27 -9.51 11.10 6.91
C ILE A 27 -10.97 11.54 7.07
N THR A 28 -11.59 11.13 8.17
CA THR A 28 -12.88 11.63 8.64
C THR A 28 -12.86 11.72 10.17
N SER A 29 -14.00 11.99 10.80
CA SER A 29 -14.11 11.95 12.27
C SER A 29 -13.84 10.57 12.87
N THR A 30 -14.03 9.48 12.11
CA THR A 30 -13.87 8.09 12.58
C THR A 30 -12.88 7.26 11.77
N THR A 31 -12.30 7.82 10.71
CA THR A 31 -11.35 7.12 9.82
C THR A 31 -9.98 7.84 9.75
N PRO A 32 -8.89 7.10 9.46
CA PRO A 32 -8.84 5.65 9.27
C PRO A 32 -9.04 4.88 10.58
N SER A 33 -9.85 3.82 10.53
CA SER A 33 -10.04 2.92 11.66
C SER A 33 -8.78 2.08 11.87
N GLN A 34 -8.59 1.56 13.09
CA GLN A 34 -7.44 0.69 13.37
C GLN A 34 -7.44 -0.56 12.48
N LEU A 35 -8.62 -1.11 12.19
CA LEU A 35 -8.78 -2.22 11.25
C LEU A 35 -8.31 -1.84 9.84
N ALA A 36 -8.71 -0.67 9.33
CA ALA A 36 -8.29 -0.22 8.00
C ALA A 36 -6.77 -0.03 7.90
N ILE A 37 -6.14 0.52 8.94
CA ILE A 37 -4.68 0.66 9.01
C ILE A 37 -4.02 -0.73 8.96
N GLN A 38 -4.47 -1.65 9.83
CA GLN A 38 -3.87 -2.98 9.93
C GLN A 38 -4.02 -3.80 8.65
N GLU A 39 -5.21 -3.79 8.03
CA GLU A 39 -5.47 -4.53 6.80
C GLU A 39 -4.65 -4.00 5.62
N ASN A 40 -4.56 -2.67 5.46
CA ASN A 40 -3.75 -2.08 4.40
C ASN A 40 -2.25 -2.33 4.64
N ALA A 41 -1.76 -2.17 5.87
CA ALA A 41 -0.37 -2.47 6.22
C ALA A 41 -0.03 -3.95 5.98
N ASN A 42 -0.89 -4.88 6.40
CA ASN A 42 -0.71 -6.31 6.17
C ASN A 42 -0.71 -6.66 4.67
N THR A 43 -1.62 -6.07 3.91
CA THR A 43 -1.72 -6.29 2.46
C THR A 43 -0.47 -5.79 1.74
N LEU A 44 -0.01 -4.58 2.05
CA LEU A 44 1.19 -3.99 1.49
C LEU A 44 2.46 -4.77 1.86
N ALA A 45 2.58 -5.24 3.10
CA ALA A 45 3.70 -6.05 3.54
C ALA A 45 3.76 -7.41 2.80
N ARG A 46 2.61 -8.08 2.65
CA ARG A 46 2.52 -9.33 1.88
C ARG A 46 2.82 -9.11 0.40
N TYR A 47 2.29 -8.04 -0.19
CA TYR A 47 2.62 -7.63 -1.56
C TYR A 47 4.13 -7.43 -1.73
N ALA A 48 4.76 -6.66 -0.84
CA ALA A 48 6.19 -6.36 -0.91
C ALA A 48 7.04 -7.63 -0.81
N SER A 49 6.70 -8.53 0.12
CA SER A 49 7.38 -9.83 0.28
C SER A 49 7.29 -10.68 -0.99
N ILE A 50 6.10 -10.77 -1.61
CA ILE A 50 5.91 -11.54 -2.85
C ILE A 50 6.72 -10.93 -4.01
N CYS A 51 6.74 -9.59 -4.15
CA CYS A 51 7.55 -8.93 -5.18
C CYS A 51 9.05 -9.22 -5.01
N GLN A 52 9.57 -9.07 -3.79
CA GLN A 52 11.00 -9.30 -3.50
C GLN A 52 11.41 -10.75 -3.76
N GLN A 53 10.55 -11.72 -3.41
CA GLN A 53 10.79 -13.14 -3.69
C GLN A 53 10.92 -13.45 -5.19
N HIS A 54 10.44 -12.57 -6.07
CA HIS A 54 10.45 -12.78 -7.52
C HIS A 54 11.25 -11.71 -8.26
N GLY A 55 12.13 -10.99 -7.56
CA GLY A 55 13.10 -10.07 -8.16
C GLY A 55 12.50 -8.75 -8.64
N LEU A 56 11.35 -8.35 -8.09
CA LEU A 56 10.75 -7.03 -8.30
C LEU A 56 10.93 -6.17 -7.05
N VAL A 57 11.39 -4.93 -7.24
CA VAL A 57 11.39 -3.91 -6.19
C VAL A 57 9.94 -3.45 -5.93
N PRO A 58 9.39 -3.58 -4.72
CA PRO A 58 8.03 -3.14 -4.44
C PRO A 58 7.99 -1.65 -4.08
N ILE A 59 7.19 -0.87 -4.82
CA ILE A 59 6.76 0.46 -4.41
C ILE A 59 5.52 0.27 -3.53
N VAL A 60 5.69 0.56 -2.25
CA VAL A 60 4.65 0.50 -1.22
C VAL A 60 4.01 1.88 -1.08
N GLU A 61 2.73 2.01 -1.44
CA GLU A 61 2.05 3.31 -1.54
C GLU A 61 0.80 3.34 -0.63
N PRO A 62 0.94 3.64 0.66
CA PRO A 62 -0.17 3.88 1.58
C PRO A 62 -0.66 5.33 1.44
N GLU A 63 -1.56 5.58 0.49
CA GLU A 63 -2.04 6.93 0.23
C GLU A 63 -3.10 7.36 1.25
N ILE A 64 -2.84 8.50 1.90
CA ILE A 64 -3.83 9.24 2.66
C ILE A 64 -4.52 10.22 1.72
N LEU A 65 -5.84 10.08 1.53
CA LEU A 65 -6.59 10.98 0.65
C LEU A 65 -6.66 12.41 1.22
N PRO A 66 -6.49 13.45 0.38
CA PRO A 66 -6.63 14.84 0.78
C PRO A 66 -8.10 15.27 0.97
N ASP A 67 -9.07 14.42 0.61
CA ASP A 67 -10.50 14.75 0.70
C ASP A 67 -10.94 15.05 2.15
N GLY A 68 -11.69 16.15 2.31
CA GLY A 68 -12.31 16.56 3.57
C GLY A 68 -11.80 17.90 4.10
N ASP A 69 -12.34 18.33 5.25
CA ASP A 69 -12.07 19.64 5.85
C ASP A 69 -10.98 19.59 6.95
N HIS A 70 -10.14 18.55 6.95
CA HIS A 70 -9.10 18.39 7.95
C HIS A 70 -7.91 19.33 7.67
N ASP A 71 -7.24 19.78 8.74
CA ASP A 71 -6.06 20.62 8.61
C ASP A 71 -4.78 19.81 8.36
N LEU A 72 -3.67 20.54 8.14
CA LEU A 72 -2.36 19.93 7.90
C LEU A 72 -1.87 19.09 9.09
N GLN A 73 -2.16 19.52 10.32
CA GLN A 73 -1.75 18.80 11.54
C GLN A 73 -2.44 17.44 11.63
N ARG A 74 -3.73 17.38 11.27
CA ARG A 74 -4.49 16.14 11.22
C ARG A 74 -3.96 15.22 10.12
N CYS A 75 -3.62 15.74 8.95
CA CYS A 75 -3.02 14.95 7.86
C CYS A 75 -1.67 14.33 8.29
N GLN A 76 -0.79 15.13 8.92
CA GLN A 76 0.48 14.65 9.47
C GLN A 76 0.25 13.54 10.50
N TYR A 77 -0.62 13.78 11.49
CA TYR A 77 -0.92 12.80 12.54
C TYR A 77 -1.41 11.46 11.98
N VAL A 78 -2.28 11.49 10.96
CA VAL A 78 -2.78 10.26 10.33
C VAL A 78 -1.69 9.56 9.51
N THR A 79 -0.76 10.30 8.93
CA THR A 79 0.34 9.76 8.11
C THR A 79 1.42 9.09 8.96
N GLU A 80 1.73 9.63 10.14
CA GLU A 80 2.75 9.09 11.05
C GLU A 80 2.29 7.86 11.85
N LYS A 81 0.96 7.63 11.91
CA LYS A 81 0.33 6.55 12.68
C LYS A 81 0.35 5.22 11.93
#